data_AF-A0A1L9S508-F1
#
_entry.id   AF-A0A1L9S508-F1
#
_cell.length_a   1.000
_cell.length_b   1.000
_cell.length_c   1.000
_cell.angle_alpha   90.00
_cell.angle_beta   90.00
_cell.angle_gamma   90.00
#
_symmetry.space_group_name_H-M   'P 1'
#
loop_
_entity.id
_entity.type
_entity.pdbx_description
1 polymer ?
#
loop_
_entity_poly.entity_id
_entity_poly.type
_entity_poly.pdbx_seq_one_letter_code
_entity_poly.pdbx_strand_id
1 'polypeptide(L)'
;MTELPRLVNKTIPIPEYPDEYIVELDVFHQLHCLNLVRLKAWTAENPEYGDNGVNPHLQKMDHIDHCIDTMRQSLMCSADISPIVWNWDPASQSAKGRASTLHTCRDFEAIRQWAIEHHTDAFNTSVHTHDPLED
;
A
#
# COMPACT_ATOMS: atom_id res chain seq x y z
N MET A 1 5.93 -21.20 1.78
CA MET A 1 6.08 -21.68 0.38
C MET A 1 4.85 -22.36 -0.23
N THR A 2 3.91 -22.97 0.52
CA THR A 2 2.81 -23.79 -0.08
C THR A 2 1.69 -23.01 -0.80
N GLU A 3 1.65 -21.68 -0.66
CA GLU A 3 0.51 -20.85 -1.09
C GLU A 3 0.83 -19.93 -2.27
N LEU A 4 2.10 -19.73 -2.61
CA LEU A 4 2.56 -18.91 -3.75
C LEU A 4 1.88 -19.27 -5.09
N PRO A 5 1.70 -20.56 -5.43
CA PRO A 5 0.99 -20.95 -6.65
C PRO A 5 -0.49 -20.53 -6.69
N ARG A 6 -1.06 -20.06 -5.58
CA ARG A 6 -2.46 -19.59 -5.50
C ARG A 6 -2.62 -18.10 -5.78
N LEU A 7 -1.53 -17.33 -5.89
CA LEU A 7 -1.61 -15.93 -6.28
C LEU A 7 -2.04 -15.81 -7.75
N VAL A 8 -3.02 -14.94 -8.02
CA VAL A 8 -3.49 -14.68 -9.38
C VAL A 8 -2.39 -14.08 -10.25
N ASN A 9 -1.58 -13.19 -9.65
CA ASN A 9 -0.39 -12.63 -10.28
C ASN A 9 0.85 -13.17 -9.57
N LYS A 10 1.93 -13.45 -10.31
CA LYS A 10 3.22 -13.81 -9.71
C LYS A 10 3.91 -12.58 -9.09
N THR A 11 4.69 -12.84 -8.06
CA THR A 11 5.55 -11.85 -7.38
C THR A 11 6.99 -12.32 -7.44
N ILE A 12 7.95 -11.42 -7.18
CA ILE A 12 9.39 -11.73 -7.24
C ILE A 12 9.94 -12.30 -5.92
N PRO A 13 11.03 -13.09 -5.99
CA PRO A 13 11.75 -13.52 -4.79
C PRO A 13 12.54 -12.37 -4.15
N ILE A 14 12.83 -12.50 -2.85
CA ILE A 14 13.67 -11.57 -2.10
C ILE A 14 15.14 -11.86 -2.46
N PRO A 15 15.94 -10.87 -2.89
CA PRO A 15 17.32 -11.14 -3.34
C PRO A 15 18.21 -11.82 -2.31
N GLU A 16 18.07 -11.44 -1.04
CA GLU A 16 18.81 -12.00 0.09
C GLU A 16 18.31 -13.40 0.50
N TYR A 17 17.06 -13.74 0.14
CA TYR A 17 16.39 -14.99 0.48
C TYR A 17 15.62 -15.53 -0.75
N PRO A 18 16.31 -16.21 -1.69
CA PRO A 18 15.72 -16.58 -2.99
C PRO A 18 14.52 -17.55 -2.91
N ASP A 19 14.35 -18.24 -1.79
CA ASP A 19 13.20 -19.13 -1.53
C ASP A 19 12.01 -18.40 -0.86
N GLU A 20 12.17 -17.11 -0.53
CA GLU A 20 11.16 -16.25 0.06
C GLU A 20 10.70 -15.20 -0.95
N TYR A 21 9.42 -14.83 -0.86
CA TYR A 21 8.76 -13.97 -1.84
C TYR A 21 8.05 -12.84 -1.13
N ILE A 22 8.13 -11.66 -1.72
CA ILE A 22 7.49 -10.48 -1.14
C ILE A 22 6.09 -10.27 -1.69
N VAL A 23 5.16 -9.95 -0.80
CA VAL A 23 3.86 -9.35 -1.12
C VAL A 23 3.56 -8.26 -0.10
N GLU A 24 2.75 -7.29 -0.49
CA GLU A 24 2.16 -6.32 0.45
C GLU A 24 0.64 -6.55 0.51
N LEU A 25 0.00 -6.29 1.65
CA LEU A 25 -1.47 -6.29 1.72
C LEU A 25 -1.99 -4.90 1.35
N ASP A 26 -2.96 -4.85 0.43
CA ASP A 26 -3.47 -3.60 -0.15
C ASP A 26 -3.95 -2.60 0.92
N VAL A 27 -4.58 -3.05 2.01
CA VAL A 27 -4.99 -2.16 3.11
C VAL A 27 -3.84 -1.31 3.67
N PHE A 28 -2.61 -1.84 3.78
CA PHE A 28 -1.49 -1.06 4.29
C PHE A 28 -0.99 -0.05 3.26
N HIS A 29 -1.04 -0.40 1.98
CA HIS A 29 -0.72 0.53 0.90
C HIS A 29 -1.74 1.67 0.82
N GLN A 30 -3.03 1.37 0.96
CA GLN A 30 -4.12 2.35 1.02
C GLN A 30 -3.93 3.32 2.19
N LEU A 31 -3.61 2.79 3.38
CA LEU A 31 -3.35 3.60 4.57
C LEU A 31 -2.07 4.43 4.44
N HIS A 32 -1.01 3.89 3.82
CA HIS A 32 0.22 4.62 3.51
C HIS A 32 -0.06 5.80 2.59
N CYS A 33 -0.76 5.57 1.46
CA CYS A 33 -1.16 6.61 0.51
C CYS A 33 -2.03 7.68 1.18
N LEU A 34 -3.03 7.28 1.97
CA LEU A 34 -3.87 8.22 2.71
C LEU A 34 -3.05 9.05 3.70
N ASN A 35 -2.05 8.47 4.34
CA ASN A 35 -1.14 9.20 5.22
C ASN A 35 -0.22 10.17 4.46
N LEU A 36 0.21 9.86 3.22
CA LEU A 36 0.94 10.82 2.38
C LEU A 36 0.06 12.02 2.01
N VAL A 37 -1.22 11.78 1.66
CA VAL A 37 -2.20 12.85 1.43
C VAL A 37 -2.35 13.71 2.68
N ARG A 38 -2.48 13.06 3.84
CA ARG A 38 -2.54 13.71 5.15
C ARG A 38 -1.33 14.62 5.39
N LEU A 39 -0.12 14.09 5.29
CA LEU A 39 1.11 14.85 5.50
C LEU A 39 1.23 16.01 4.51
N LYS A 40 0.85 15.81 3.24
CA LYS A 40 0.87 16.87 2.22
C LYS A 40 -0.13 17.97 2.54
N ALA A 41 -1.33 17.62 3.00
CA ALA A 41 -2.35 18.58 3.40
C ALA A 41 -1.90 19.42 4.61
N TRP A 42 -1.23 18.81 5.59
CA TRP A 42 -0.72 19.50 6.78
C TRP A 42 0.50 20.40 6.54
N THR A 43 1.33 20.05 5.56
CA THR A 43 2.58 20.77 5.22
C THR A 43 2.40 21.78 4.10
N ALA A 44 1.24 21.80 3.45
CA ALA A 44 0.87 22.89 2.57
C ALA A 44 0.67 24.16 3.41
N GLU A 45 1.68 25.03 3.46
CA GLU A 45 1.47 26.42 3.86
C GLU A 45 0.35 26.98 2.96
N ASN A 46 -0.77 27.44 3.52
CA ASN A 46 -1.69 28.23 2.72
C ASN A 46 -2.36 29.36 3.50
N PRO A 47 -1.84 30.59 3.34
CA PRO A 47 -2.55 31.83 3.66
C PRO A 47 -3.74 32.12 2.73
N GLU A 48 -3.85 31.44 1.59
CA GLU A 48 -4.85 31.66 0.54
C GLU A 48 -5.35 30.32 -0.01
N TYR A 49 -6.36 29.71 0.62
CA TYR A 49 -7.40 29.12 -0.21
C TYR A 49 -8.14 30.31 -0.84
N GLY A 50 -7.57 30.86 -1.93
CA GLY A 50 -8.24 31.87 -2.74
C GLY A 50 -9.59 31.36 -3.21
N ASP A 51 -10.49 32.27 -3.60
CA ASP A 51 -11.83 31.91 -4.06
C ASP A 51 -11.76 30.99 -5.29
N ASN A 52 -11.81 29.69 -5.02
CA ASN A 52 -11.81 28.60 -5.97
C ASN A 52 -13.23 28.04 -6.15
N GLY A 53 -14.25 28.78 -5.70
CA GLY A 53 -15.65 28.36 -5.71
C GLY A 53 -15.98 27.24 -4.72
N VAL A 54 -15.05 26.82 -3.86
CA VAL A 54 -15.28 25.82 -2.80
C VAL A 54 -15.57 26.55 -1.49
N ASN A 55 -16.58 26.08 -0.75
CA ASN A 55 -16.93 26.65 0.55
C ASN A 55 -15.68 26.68 1.47
N PRO A 56 -15.25 27.87 1.95
CA PRO A 56 -14.06 28.00 2.79
C PRO A 56 -14.07 27.11 4.05
N HIS A 57 -15.26 26.77 4.57
CA HIS A 57 -15.39 25.84 5.70
C HIS A 57 -14.95 24.42 5.38
N LEU A 58 -15.12 23.96 4.13
CA LEU A 58 -14.66 22.64 3.69
C LEU A 58 -13.14 22.58 3.50
N GLN A 59 -12.50 23.75 3.35
CA GLN A 59 -11.06 23.87 3.09
C GLN A 59 -10.26 24.06 4.39
N LYS A 60 -10.94 24.22 5.53
CA LYS A 60 -10.28 24.28 6.83
C LYS A 60 -9.73 22.90 7.19
N MET A 61 -8.56 22.90 7.83
CA MET A 61 -7.88 21.66 8.20
C MET A 61 -8.71 20.76 9.12
N ASP A 62 -9.56 21.31 10.01
CA ASP A 62 -10.46 20.50 10.84
C ASP A 62 -11.44 19.66 10.00
N HIS A 63 -11.94 20.21 8.90
CA HIS A 63 -12.83 19.48 7.99
C HIS A 63 -12.06 18.44 7.17
N ILE A 64 -10.90 18.83 6.64
CA ILE A 64 -10.03 17.92 5.88
C ILE A 64 -9.58 16.73 6.74
N ASP A 65 -9.22 16.97 8.00
CA ASP A 65 -8.82 15.94 8.96
C ASP A 65 -9.95 14.94 9.22
N HIS A 66 -11.18 15.44 9.43
CA HIS A 66 -12.35 14.58 9.60
C HIS A 66 -12.66 13.74 8.35
N CYS A 67 -12.51 14.31 7.15
CA CYS A 67 -12.65 13.57 5.89
C CYS A 67 -11.60 12.46 5.76
N ILE A 68 -10.34 12.76 6.08
CA ILE A 68 -9.25 11.79 6.08
C ILE A 68 -9.52 10.67 7.09
N ASP A 69 -9.98 10.99 8.30
CA ASP A 69 -10.30 9.98 9.29
C ASP A 69 -11.49 9.10 8.86
N THR A 70 -12.51 9.69 8.24
CA THR A 70 -13.64 8.92 7.67
C THR A 70 -13.17 7.93 6.59
N MET A 71 -12.27 8.37 5.70
CA MET A 71 -11.65 7.48 4.71
C MET A 71 -10.82 6.38 5.38
N ARG A 72 -10.00 6.72 6.38
CA ARG A 72 -9.21 5.73 7.14
C ARG A 72 -10.11 4.67 7.77
N GLN A 73 -11.21 5.08 8.41
CA GLN A 73 -12.18 4.16 9.00
C GLN A 73 -12.82 3.25 7.95
N SER A 74 -13.19 3.79 6.78
CA SER A 74 -13.73 2.98 5.68
C SER A 74 -12.72 1.95 5.16
N LEU A 75 -11.46 2.36 4.97
CA LEU A 75 -10.38 1.46 4.51
C LEU A 75 -10.08 0.36 5.53
N MET A 76 -10.11 0.69 6.82
CA MET A 76 -9.97 -0.31 7.89
C MET A 76 -11.23 -1.17 8.05
N CYS A 77 -12.41 -0.68 7.70
CA CYS A 77 -13.63 -1.49 7.72
C CYS A 77 -13.67 -2.49 6.56
N SER A 78 -13.22 -2.09 5.36
CA SER A 78 -13.03 -3.06 4.28
C SER A 78 -11.82 -3.95 4.54
N ALA A 79 -10.73 -3.43 5.09
CA ALA A 79 -9.50 -4.17 5.38
C ALA A 79 -9.10 -5.11 4.23
N ASP A 80 -8.88 -4.52 3.05
CA ASP A 80 -8.63 -5.34 1.87
C ASP A 80 -7.29 -6.11 1.97
N ILE A 81 -7.40 -7.44 1.96
CA ILE A 81 -6.30 -8.40 2.11
C ILE A 81 -5.67 -8.81 0.78
N SER A 82 -6.09 -8.17 -0.30
CA SER A 82 -5.58 -8.50 -1.63
C SER A 82 -4.06 -8.33 -1.69
N PRO A 83 -3.31 -9.35 -2.16
CA PRO A 83 -1.86 -9.23 -2.29
C PRO A 83 -1.50 -8.26 -3.42
N ILE A 84 -0.75 -7.22 -3.08
CA ILE A 84 0.05 -6.43 -4.00
C ILE A 84 1.31 -7.23 -4.28
N VAL A 85 1.44 -7.69 -5.52
CA VAL A 85 2.62 -8.40 -6.00
C VAL A 85 3.67 -7.42 -6.48
N TRP A 86 4.93 -7.79 -6.37
CA TRP A 86 6.05 -7.00 -6.82
C TRP A 86 6.56 -7.55 -8.15
N ASN A 87 6.82 -6.66 -9.10
CA ASN A 87 7.41 -7.00 -10.39
C ASN A 87 8.64 -6.13 -10.65
N TRP A 88 9.60 -6.67 -11.39
CA TRP A 88 10.73 -5.88 -11.89
C TRP A 88 10.24 -4.87 -12.93
N ASP A 89 10.53 -3.59 -12.73
CA ASP A 89 10.31 -2.53 -13.70
C ASP A 89 11.63 -2.24 -14.45
N PRO A 90 11.75 -2.64 -15.74
CA PRO A 90 12.97 -2.39 -16.51
C PRO A 90 13.27 -0.91 -16.71
N ALA A 91 12.27 -0.03 -16.67
CA ALA A 91 12.47 1.40 -16.91
C ALA A 91 13.16 2.09 -15.73
N SER A 92 12.77 1.74 -14.50
CA SER A 92 13.40 2.28 -13.28
C SER A 92 14.51 1.40 -12.73
N GLN A 93 14.76 0.22 -13.32
CA GLN A 93 15.70 -0.78 -12.81
C GLN A 93 15.45 -1.08 -11.32
N SER A 94 14.18 -1.27 -10.98
CA SER A 94 13.76 -1.52 -9.60
C SER A 94 12.48 -2.35 -9.50
N ALA A 95 12.35 -3.08 -8.41
CA ALA A 95 11.12 -3.78 -8.06
C ALA A 95 10.01 -2.79 -7.62
N LYS A 96 8.77 -3.02 -8.08
CA LYS A 96 7.60 -2.20 -7.73
C LYS A 96 6.35 -3.04 -7.48
N GLY A 97 5.55 -2.63 -6.50
CA GLY A 97 4.24 -3.21 -6.22
C GLY A 97 3.18 -2.84 -7.28
N ARG A 98 2.34 -3.81 -7.66
CA ARG A 98 1.20 -3.65 -8.56
C ARG A 98 -0.12 -3.61 -7.79
N ALA A 99 -0.70 -2.41 -7.64
CA ALA A 99 -1.90 -2.17 -6.84
C ALA A 99 -3.24 -2.35 -7.60
N SER A 100 -3.32 -3.28 -8.57
CA SER A 100 -4.57 -3.57 -9.30
C SER A 100 -5.08 -4.96 -8.93
N THR A 101 -6.11 -5.03 -8.08
CA THR A 101 -6.58 -6.30 -7.48
C THR A 101 -8.07 -6.27 -7.11
N LEU A 102 -8.60 -7.39 -6.59
CA LEU A 102 -10.04 -7.61 -6.32
C LEU A 102 -10.35 -7.58 -4.81
N HIS A 103 -11.14 -6.59 -4.39
CA HIS A 103 -11.30 -6.26 -2.96
C HIS A 103 -12.47 -6.99 -2.24
N THR A 104 -12.31 -7.33 -0.94
CA THR A 104 -13.42 -7.85 -0.08
C THR A 104 -13.31 -7.37 1.39
N CYS A 105 -14.44 -7.24 2.12
CA CYS A 105 -14.47 -6.69 3.49
C CYS A 105 -14.11 -7.70 4.61
N ARG A 106 -13.23 -7.36 5.59
CA ARG A 106 -12.70 -8.29 6.63
C ARG A 106 -12.36 -7.61 7.98
N ASP A 107 -11.97 -8.42 8.98
CA ASP A 107 -11.52 -7.97 10.31
C ASP A 107 -10.07 -7.43 10.27
N PHE A 108 -9.92 -6.11 10.44
CA PHE A 108 -8.64 -5.43 10.35
C PHE A 108 -7.60 -5.84 11.40
N GLU A 109 -7.99 -6.09 12.65
CA GLU A 109 -6.98 -6.33 13.69
C GLU A 109 -6.34 -7.71 13.53
N ALA A 110 -7.14 -8.71 13.14
CA ALA A 110 -6.61 -10.01 12.78
C ALA A 110 -5.61 -9.94 11.61
N ILE A 111 -5.93 -9.13 10.59
CA ILE A 111 -5.06 -8.90 9.43
C ILE A 111 -3.77 -8.19 9.85
N ARG A 112 -3.88 -7.16 10.69
CA ARG A 112 -2.74 -6.41 11.22
C ARG A 112 -1.80 -7.31 12.00
N GLN A 113 -2.33 -8.14 12.89
CA GLN A 113 -1.52 -9.06 13.68
C GLN A 113 -0.81 -10.09 12.80
N TRP A 114 -1.51 -10.67 11.83
CA TRP A 114 -0.91 -11.58 10.86
C TRP A 114 0.22 -10.92 10.07
N ALA A 115 0.02 -9.67 9.61
CA ALA A 115 1.02 -8.93 8.85
C ALA A 115 2.28 -8.63 9.67
N ILE A 116 2.14 -8.35 10.97
CA ILE A 116 3.27 -8.16 11.89
C ILE A 116 4.05 -9.46 12.07
N GLU A 117 3.37 -10.60 12.18
CA GLU A 117 4.03 -11.91 12.33
C GLU A 117 4.77 -12.37 11.07
N HIS A 118 4.35 -11.89 9.90
CA HIS A 118 4.91 -12.25 8.59
C HIS A 118 5.65 -11.09 7.91
N HIS A 119 6.06 -10.08 8.68
CA HIS A 119 6.82 -8.96 8.13
C HIS A 119 8.21 -9.43 7.67
N THR A 120 8.69 -8.83 6.58
CA THR A 120 10.09 -8.92 6.17
C THR A 120 10.76 -7.58 6.45
N ASP A 121 12.06 -7.61 6.75
CA ASP A 121 12.89 -6.41 6.77
C ASP A 121 13.01 -5.81 5.35
N ALA A 122 13.50 -4.56 5.29
CA ALA A 122 13.79 -3.90 4.02
C ALA A 122 14.81 -4.71 3.21
N PHE A 123 14.52 -4.91 1.92
CA PHE A 123 15.35 -5.67 0.99
C PHE A 123 15.85 -4.78 -0.16
N ASN A 124 16.88 -5.23 -0.87
CA ASN A 124 17.46 -4.45 -1.96
C ASN A 124 16.58 -4.49 -3.23
N THR A 125 15.70 -3.50 -3.39
CA THR A 125 14.79 -3.40 -4.55
C THR A 125 15.49 -3.15 -5.89
N SER A 126 16.79 -2.88 -5.90
CA SER A 126 17.57 -2.60 -7.11
C SER A 126 18.30 -3.83 -7.66
N VAL A 127 18.17 -4.98 -7.00
CA VAL A 127 18.73 -6.26 -7.45
C VAL A 127 17.61 -7.12 -8.00
N HIS A 128 17.76 -7.56 -9.24
CA HIS A 128 16.86 -8.52 -9.85
C HIS A 128 17.43 -9.92 -9.70
N THR A 129 16.69 -10.79 -9.03
CA THR A 129 17.06 -12.21 -8.83
C THR A 129 16.21 -13.08 -9.74
N HIS A 130 16.82 -14.12 -10.31
CA HIS A 130 16.10 -15.11 -11.11
C HIS A 130 15.09 -15.87 -10.24
N ASP A 131 13.84 -15.94 -10.68
CA ASP A 131 12.78 -16.67 -10.01
C ASP A 131 12.87 -18.17 -10.37
N PRO A 132 13.16 -19.07 -9.41
CA PRO A 132 13.20 -20.51 -9.65
C PRO A 132 11.83 -21.13 -9.99
N LEU A 133 10.73 -20.36 -9.88
CA LEU A 133 9.38 -20.73 -10.32
C LEU A 133 9.01 -20.16 -11.70
N GLU A 134 9.95 -19.48 -12.36
CA GLU A 134 9.87 -19.07 -13.77
C GLU A 134 10.87 -19.85 -14.62
N ASP A 135 10.48 -21.08 -14.99
CA ASP A 135 11.03 -21.82 -16.14
C ASP A 135 10.28 -21.42 -17.44
#